data_AF-A0A2D9KQM3-F1
#
_entry.id   AF-A0A2D9KQM3-F1
#
_cell.length_a   1.000
_cell.length_b   1.000
_cell.length_c   1.000
_cell.angle_alpha   90.00
_cell.angle_beta   90.00
_cell.angle_gamma   90.00
#
_symmetry.space_group_name_H-M   'P 1'
#
loop_
_entity.id
_entity.type
_entity.pdbx_description
1 polymer ?
#
loop_
_entity_poly.entity_id
_entity_poly.type
_entity_poly.pdbx_seq_one_letter_code
_entity_poly.pdbx_strand_id
1 'polypeptide(L)'
;MNNTEQQIAALMQQVLVMTQELKELKERLPKPGLVWVGTKAFSEQIGSSQKTVMRMIEDGRLPENCWRQQRQGSRMKYLIHRDQALKVLNS
;
A
#
# COMPACT_ATOMS: atom_id res chain seq x y z
N MET A 1 6.96 -35.08 31.16
CA MET A 1 7.12 -34.15 30.04
C MET A 1 8.49 -33.53 30.19
N ASN A 2 9.42 -33.87 29.30
CA ASN A 2 10.84 -33.52 29.44
C ASN A 2 11.09 -32.07 28.98
N ASN A 3 12.12 -31.40 29.50
CA ASN A 3 12.42 -29.99 29.18
C ASN A 3 12.47 -29.72 27.67
N THR A 4 13.01 -30.69 26.91
CA THR A 4 13.06 -30.66 25.45
C THR A 4 11.68 -30.61 24.78
N GLU A 5 10.68 -31.34 25.30
CA GLU A 5 9.32 -31.34 24.73
C GLU A 5 8.62 -30.00 24.94
N GLN A 6 8.87 -29.35 26.08
CA GLN A 6 8.35 -28.00 26.36
C GLN A 6 9.02 -26.93 25.49
N GLN A 7 10.33 -27.05 25.27
CA GLN A 7 11.07 -26.16 24.36
C GLN A 7 10.60 -26.31 22.92
N ILE A 8 10.37 -27.54 22.45
CA ILE A 8 9.81 -27.81 21.12
C ILE A 8 8.42 -27.18 20.98
N ALA A 9 7.55 -27.36 21.97
CA ALA A 9 6.21 -26.77 21.95
C ALA A 9 6.24 -25.23 21.91
N ALA A 10 7.13 -24.61 22.68
CA ALA A 10 7.31 -23.17 22.69
C ALA A 10 7.82 -22.63 21.34
N LEU A 11 8.79 -23.32 20.72
CA LEU A 11 9.30 -22.96 19.39
C LEU A 11 8.22 -23.10 18.31
N MET A 12 7.43 -24.18 18.34
CA MET A 12 6.31 -24.35 17.41
C MET A 12 5.30 -23.21 17.54
N GLN A 13 5.01 -22.78 18.77
CA GLN A 13 4.11 -21.66 19.02
C GLN A 13 4.66 -20.34 18.48
N GLN A 14 5.96 -20.07 18.67
CA GLN A 14 6.61 -18.88 18.11
C GLN A 14 6.58 -18.87 16.58
N VAL A 15 6.85 -20.02 15.94
CA VAL A 15 6.76 -20.15 14.48
C VAL A 15 5.34 -19.89 13.99
N LEU A 16 4.33 -20.38 14.70
CA LEU A 16 2.93 -20.13 14.37
C LEU A 16 2.60 -18.63 14.42
N VAL A 17 3.01 -17.95 15.49
CA VAL A 17 2.78 -16.51 15.67
C VAL A 17 3.48 -15.71 14.57
N MET A 18 4.77 -15.97 14.30
CA MET A 18 5.50 -15.29 13.22
C MET A 18 4.86 -15.52 11.85
N THR A 19 4.34 -16.73 11.60
CA THR A 19 3.65 -17.05 10.34
C THR A 19 2.36 -16.23 10.20
N GLN A 20 1.62 -16.06 11.29
CA GLN A 20 0.41 -15.26 11.31
C GLN A 20 0.71 -13.77 11.07
N GLU A 21 1.71 -13.23 11.75
CA GLU A 21 2.16 -11.84 11.57
C GLU A 21 2.61 -11.57 10.13
N LEU A 22 3.38 -12.49 9.53
CA LEU A 22 3.78 -12.40 8.13
C LEU A 22 2.58 -12.41 7.17
N LYS A 23 1.55 -13.20 7.46
CA LYS A 23 0.33 -13.24 6.66
C LYS A 23 -0.42 -11.91 6.73
N GLU A 24 -0.58 -11.35 7.92
CA GLU A 24 -1.22 -10.05 8.13
C GLU A 24 -0.45 -8.91 7.46
N LEU A 25 0.89 -8.92 7.56
CA LEU A 25 1.77 -8.00 6.84
C LEU A 25 1.58 -8.13 5.33
N LYS A 26 1.54 -9.35 4.79
CA LYS A 26 1.33 -9.59 3.36
C LYS A 26 -0.03 -9.11 2.87
N GLU A 27 -1.07 -9.19 3.69
CA GLU A 27 -2.40 -8.65 3.37
C GLU A 27 -2.43 -7.11 3.39
N ARG A 28 -1.62 -6.48 4.25
CA ARG A 28 -1.41 -5.03 4.27
C ARG A 28 -0.53 -4.54 3.12
N LEU A 29 0.32 -5.41 2.56
CA LEU A 29 1.10 -5.06 1.39
C LEU A 29 0.17 -4.84 0.19
N PRO A 30 0.32 -3.71 -0.53
CA PRO A 30 -0.51 -3.43 -1.69
C PRO A 30 -0.30 -4.50 -2.76
N LYS A 31 -1.39 -5.17 -3.14
CA LYS A 31 -1.39 -6.35 -4.03
C LYS A 31 -0.56 -6.10 -5.29
N PRO A 32 0.37 -7.00 -5.64
CA PRO A 32 1.10 -6.92 -6.90
C PRO A 32 0.10 -6.88 -8.07
N GLY A 33 0.23 -5.89 -8.95
CA GLY A 33 -0.58 -5.77 -10.18
C GLY A 33 -1.58 -4.61 -10.21
N LEU A 34 -1.95 -3.99 -9.07
CA LEU A 34 -2.71 -2.73 -9.09
C LEU A 34 -1.76 -1.53 -9.20
N VAL A 35 -1.24 -1.36 -10.42
CA VAL A 35 -0.34 -0.26 -10.80
C VAL A 35 -1.05 1.09 -10.64
N TRP A 36 -2.35 1.12 -10.95
CA TRP A 36 -3.20 2.30 -10.86
C TRP A 36 -4.11 2.22 -9.64
N VAL A 37 -3.94 3.15 -8.71
CA VAL A 37 -4.71 3.22 -7.46
C VAL A 37 -5.53 4.51 -7.41
N GLY A 38 -6.68 4.50 -6.75
CA GLY A 38 -7.43 5.73 -6.54
C GLY A 38 -6.69 6.70 -5.61
N THR A 39 -6.98 8.00 -5.72
CA THR A 39 -6.40 9.04 -4.86
C THR A 39 -6.54 8.77 -3.37
N LYS A 40 -7.65 8.15 -2.93
CA LYS A 40 -7.82 7.70 -1.54
C LYS A 40 -6.74 6.72 -1.09
N ALA A 41 -6.62 5.60 -1.81
CA ALA A 41 -5.65 4.55 -1.47
C ALA A 41 -4.21 5.07 -1.56
N PHE A 42 -3.91 5.90 -2.56
CA PHE A 42 -2.59 6.53 -2.66
C PHE A 42 -2.31 7.47 -1.48
N SER A 43 -3.29 8.29 -1.09
CA SER A 43 -3.13 9.22 0.03
C SER A 43 -2.86 8.50 1.36
N GLU A 44 -3.55 7.38 1.60
CA GLU A 44 -3.33 6.52 2.76
C GLU A 44 -1.91 5.93 2.74
N GLN A 45 -1.43 5.53 1.56
CA GLN A 45 -0.09 4.97 1.40
C GLN A 45 1.04 5.97 1.69
N ILE A 46 0.87 7.23 1.31
CA ILE A 46 1.88 8.29 1.54
C ILE A 46 1.64 9.06 2.87
N GLY A 47 0.73 8.60 3.72
CA GLY A 47 0.42 9.24 5.00
C GLY A 47 -0.13 10.67 4.87
N SER A 48 -0.84 10.98 3.77
CA SER A 48 -1.36 12.31 3.46
C SER A 48 -2.87 12.31 3.23
N SER A 49 -3.47 13.50 3.09
CA SER A 49 -4.89 13.63 2.74
C SER A 49 -5.13 13.51 1.23
N GLN A 50 -6.34 13.10 0.82
CA GLN A 50 -6.75 13.12 -0.59
C GLN A 50 -6.64 14.51 -1.23
N LYS A 51 -6.94 15.58 -0.46
CA LYS A 51 -6.80 16.97 -0.92
C LYS A 51 -5.35 17.31 -1.22
N THR A 52 -4.41 16.81 -0.41
CA THR A 52 -2.97 16.98 -0.63
C THR A 52 -2.54 16.32 -1.94
N VAL A 53 -3.02 15.09 -2.22
CA VAL A 53 -2.71 14.39 -3.48
C VAL A 53 -3.27 15.16 -4.69
N MET A 54 -4.50 15.66 -4.59
CA MET A 54 -5.10 16.49 -5.66
C MET A 54 -4.28 17.75 -5.92
N ARG A 55 -3.85 18.44 -4.85
CA ARG A 55 -2.99 19.62 -4.97
C ARG A 55 -1.63 19.28 -5.59
N MET A 56 -1.05 18.12 -5.28
CA MET A 56 0.20 17.68 -5.93
C MET A 56 0.04 17.48 -7.45
N ILE A 57 -1.14 17.08 -7.91
CA ILE A 57 -1.46 16.99 -9.34
C ILE A 57 -1.59 18.39 -9.94
N GLU A 58 -2.35 19.27 -9.29
CA GLU A 58 -2.58 20.65 -9.75
C GLU A 58 -1.29 21.48 -9.79
N ASP A 59 -0.41 21.32 -8.80
CA ASP A 59 0.88 21.99 -8.69
C ASP A 59 1.96 21.36 -9.61
N GLY A 60 1.63 20.28 -10.33
CA GLY A 60 2.58 19.57 -11.21
C GLY A 60 3.66 18.76 -10.48
N ARG A 61 3.60 18.63 -9.15
CA ARG A 61 4.53 17.79 -8.37
C ARG A 61 4.35 16.30 -8.70
N LEU A 62 3.15 15.90 -9.13
CA LEU A 62 2.90 14.62 -9.78
C LEU A 62 2.77 14.84 -11.30
N PRO A 63 3.79 14.48 -12.10
CA PRO A 63 3.75 14.66 -13.55
C PRO A 63 2.65 13.82 -14.20
N GLU A 64 2.23 14.20 -15.42
CA GLU A 64 1.09 13.58 -16.13
C GLU A 64 1.24 12.07 -16.35
N ASN A 65 2.46 11.54 -16.41
CA ASN A 65 2.68 10.08 -16.48
C ASN A 65 2.31 9.34 -15.19
N CYS A 66 2.25 10.05 -14.06
CA CYS A 66 1.94 9.50 -12.74
C CYS A 66 0.44 9.44 -12.44
N TRP A 67 -0.43 10.01 -13.27
CA TRP A 67 -1.86 10.01 -13.02
C TRP A 67 -2.69 9.94 -14.31
N ARG A 68 -3.95 9.54 -14.19
CA ARG A 68 -4.93 9.61 -15.27
C ARG A 68 -6.31 9.83 -14.71
N GLN A 69 -7.18 10.42 -15.50
CA GLN A 69 -8.59 10.51 -15.17
C GLN A 69 -9.36 9.32 -15.75
N GLN A 70 -10.24 8.73 -14.95
CA GLN A 70 -11.16 7.69 -15.37
C GLN A 70 -12.59 8.12 -15.04
N ARG A 71 -13.47 8.06 -16.03
CA ARG A 71 -14.90 8.29 -15.83
C ARG A 71 -15.53 7.08 -15.14
N GLN A 72 -16.23 7.33 -14.04
CA GLN A 72 -17.04 6.31 -13.36
C GLN A 72 -18.47 6.84 -13.20
N GLY A 73 -19.33 6.46 -14.14
CA GLY A 73 -20.69 7.02 -14.25
C GLY A 73 -20.65 8.52 -14.56
N SER A 74 -21.32 9.32 -13.74
CA SER A 74 -21.34 10.78 -13.86
C SER A 74 -20.13 11.48 -13.25
N ARG A 75 -19.25 10.77 -12.52
CA ARG A 75 -18.11 11.36 -11.80
C ARG A 75 -16.79 11.07 -12.51
N MET A 76 -15.89 12.04 -12.49
CA MET A 76 -14.49 11.86 -12.87
C MET A 76 -13.69 11.46 -11.63
N LYS A 77 -12.87 10.41 -11.75
CA LYS A 77 -11.95 9.96 -10.71
C LYS A 77 -10.51 10.05 -11.21
N TYR A 78 -9.62 10.39 -10.30
CA TYR A 78 -8.18 10.35 -10.56
C TYR A 78 -7.61 9.01 -10.08
N LEU A 79 -6.86 8.38 -10.97
CA LEU A 79 -6.05 7.22 -10.69
C LEU A 79 -4.58 7.62 -10.72
N ILE A 80 -3.80 7.14 -9.77
CA ILE A 80 -2.39 7.40 -9.59
C ILE A 80 -1.60 6.14 -9.93
N HIS A 81 -0.60 6.26 -10.79
CA HIS A 81 0.38 5.20 -11.02
C HIS A 81 1.31 5.13 -9.82
N ARG A 82 1.07 4.17 -8.93
CA ARG A 82 1.70 4.09 -7.61
C ARG A 82 3.23 4.18 -7.68
N ASP A 83 3.87 3.32 -8.47
CA ASP A 83 5.34 3.20 -8.44
C ASP A 83 6.04 4.42 -9.07
N GLN A 84 5.47 4.99 -10.13
CA GLN A 84 6.00 6.22 -10.74
C GLN A 84 5.82 7.41 -9.79
N ALA A 85 4.65 7.56 -9.18
CA ALA A 85 4.39 8.63 -8.24
C ALA A 85 5.30 8.54 -7.00
N LEU A 86 5.50 7.34 -6.44
CA LEU A 86 6.45 7.15 -5.33
C LEU A 86 7.89 7.43 -5.74
N LYS A 87 8.30 7.05 -6.96
CA LYS A 87 9.63 7.38 -7.47
C LYS A 87 9.84 8.89 -7.55
N VAL A 88 8.86 9.63 -8.06
CA VAL A 88 8.92 11.10 -8.15
C VAL A 88 8.98 11.75 -6.77
N LEU A 89 8.17 11.28 -5.81
CA LEU A 89 8.13 11.86 -4.47
C LEU A 89 9.39 11.58 -3.63
N ASN A 90 10.13 10.52 -3.96
CA ASN A 90 11.36 10.11 -3.28
C ASN A 90 12.64 10.58 -4.00
N SER A 91 12.52 11.33 -5.11
CA SER A 91 13.65 11.91 -5.86
C SER A 91 13.92 13.34 -5.40
#